data_AF-A0A967HFL5-F1
#
_entry.id   AF-A0A967HFL5-F1
#
_cell.length_a   1.000
_cell.length_b   1.000
_cell.length_c   1.000
_cell.angle_alpha   90.00
_cell.angle_beta   90.00
_cell.angle_gamma   90.00
#
_symmetry.space_group_name_H-M   'P 1'
#
loop_
_entity.id
_entity.type
_entity.pdbx_description
1 polymer ?
#
loop_
_entity_poly.entity_id
_entity_poly.type
_entity_poly.pdbx_seq_one_letter_code
_entity_poly.pdbx_strand_id
1 'polypeptide(L)'
;MDALIRKYQLRLGRFYEWSFGPAAVLVSDPPVNIEGLAALFAALPDVRYAEPNGYGGDGNDIRASRLRDAWQMRYSLGFGDCPAGCINRHSWTFDVTDQGSVTYRGSSGDPLVRR
;
A
#
# COMPACT_ATOMS: atom_id res chain seq x y z
N MET A 1 -17.01 -11.42 -8.70
CA MET A 1 -16.21 -11.51 -7.46
C MET A 1 -15.09 -12.55 -7.56
N ASP A 2 -15.41 -13.84 -7.71
CA ASP A 2 -14.43 -14.95 -7.65
C ASP A 2 -13.24 -14.84 -8.63
N ALA A 3 -13.47 -14.24 -9.80
CA ALA A 3 -12.41 -14.03 -10.78
C ALA A 3 -11.30 -13.11 -10.24
N LEU A 4 -11.66 -12.05 -9.50
CA LEU A 4 -10.69 -11.15 -8.88
C LEU A 4 -9.95 -11.85 -7.73
N ILE A 5 -10.69 -12.61 -6.91
CA ILE A 5 -10.11 -13.38 -5.79
C ILE A 5 -9.03 -14.33 -6.30
N ARG A 6 -9.32 -15.12 -7.34
CA ARG A 6 -8.33 -16.03 -7.92
C ARG A 6 -7.18 -15.32 -8.60
N LYS A 7 -7.45 -14.28 -9.39
CA LYS A 7 -6.43 -13.55 -10.15
C LYS A 7 -5.41 -12.86 -9.25
N TYR A 8 -5.86 -12.26 -8.16
CA TYR A 8 -5.01 -11.52 -7.22
C TYR A 8 -4.63 -12.34 -5.97
N GLN A 9 -4.90 -13.65 -5.98
CA GLN A 9 -4.57 -14.56 -4.87
C GLN A 9 -5.06 -14.03 -3.51
N LEU A 10 -6.28 -13.51 -3.49
CA LEU A 10 -6.87 -12.93 -2.29
C LEU A 10 -7.37 -14.02 -1.36
N ARG A 11 -7.15 -13.84 -0.06
CA ARG A 11 -7.72 -14.67 1.00
C ARG A 11 -8.56 -13.82 1.95
N LEU A 12 -9.56 -14.44 2.55
CA LEU A 12 -10.36 -13.81 3.59
C LEU A 12 -9.48 -13.63 4.83
N GLY A 13 -9.20 -12.37 5.19
CA GLY A 13 -8.50 -12.03 6.43
C GLY A 13 -9.46 -11.93 7.61
N ARG A 14 -10.59 -11.25 7.40
CA ARG A 14 -11.61 -11.05 8.43
C ARG A 14 -12.98 -10.87 7.80
N PHE A 15 -14.02 -11.26 8.53
CA PHE A 15 -15.40 -11.01 8.17
C PHE A 15 -16.12 -10.33 9.34
N TYR A 16 -16.93 -9.33 9.04
CA TYR A 16 -17.71 -8.59 9.99
C TYR A 16 -19.20 -8.69 9.64
N GLU A 17 -20.03 -8.89 10.65
CA GLU A 17 -21.49 -8.78 10.52
C GLU A 17 -21.91 -7.49 11.21
N TRP A 18 -22.07 -6.42 10.44
CA TRP A 18 -22.56 -5.16 10.95
C TRP A 18 -24.06 -5.02 10.73
N SER A 19 -24.70 -4.19 11.55
CA SER A 19 -26.14 -3.92 11.46
C SER A 19 -26.58 -3.35 10.11
N PHE A 20 -25.66 -2.77 9.33
CA PHE A 20 -25.91 -2.19 8.01
C PHE A 20 -25.40 -3.07 6.84
N GLY A 21 -24.93 -4.28 7.13
CA GLY A 21 -24.52 -5.27 6.14
C GLY A 21 -23.20 -5.96 6.49
N PRO A 22 -22.92 -7.12 5.88
CA PRO A 22 -21.65 -7.82 6.06
C PRO A 22 -20.50 -7.08 5.37
N ALA A 23 -19.30 -7.14 5.95
CA ALA A 23 -18.08 -6.62 5.36
C ALA A 23 -16.95 -7.65 5.43
N ALA A 24 -16.23 -7.84 4.32
CA ALA A 24 -15.11 -8.76 4.22
C ALA A 24 -13.80 -7.97 4.04
N VAL A 25 -12.79 -8.28 4.85
CA VAL A 25 -11.42 -7.83 4.67
C VAL A 25 -10.68 -8.90 3.88
N LEU A 26 -10.27 -8.56 2.66
CA LEU A 26 -9.47 -9.43 1.80
C LEU A 26 -8.00 -9.03 1.89
N VAL A 27 -7.13 -10.03 1.90
CA VAL A 27 -5.68 -9.86 1.98
C VAL A 27 -5.03 -10.54 0.78
N SER A 28 -4.05 -9.89 0.18
CA SER A 28 -3.21 -10.45 -0.88
C SER A 28 -1.86 -10.84 -0.28
N ASP A 29 -1.36 -12.03 -0.62
CA ASP A 29 0.01 -12.42 -0.27
C ASP A 29 1.06 -11.72 -1.16
N PRO A 30 0.86 -11.55 -2.49
CA PRO A 30 1.72 -10.69 -3.28
C PRO A 30 1.38 -9.19 -3.07
N PRO A 31 2.37 -8.28 -3.22
CA PRO A 31 2.11 -6.84 -3.24
C PRO A 31 1.28 -6.50 -4.48
N VAL A 32 0.06 -6.03 -4.26
CA VAL A 32 -0.87 -5.61 -5.31
C VAL A 32 -1.31 -4.17 -5.06
N ASN A 33 -1.65 -3.46 -6.12
CA ASN A 33 -2.23 -2.13 -6.02
C ASN A 33 -3.67 -2.24 -5.45
N ILE A 34 -3.80 -2.13 -4.12
CA ILE A 34 -5.09 -2.29 -3.41
C ILE A 34 -6.08 -1.20 -3.82
N GLU A 35 -5.63 0.02 -4.09
CA GLU A 35 -6.49 1.10 -4.60
C GLU A 35 -7.15 0.72 -5.92
N GLY A 36 -6.34 0.26 -6.89
CA GLY A 36 -6.85 -0.19 -8.18
C GLY A 36 -7.76 -1.42 -8.04
N LEU A 37 -7.43 -2.34 -7.13
CA LEU A 37 -8.24 -3.52 -6.86
C LEU A 37 -9.60 -3.15 -6.21
N ALA A 38 -9.62 -2.20 -5.27
CA ALA A 38 -10.84 -1.74 -4.63
C ALA A 38 -11.82 -1.16 -5.66
N ALA A 39 -11.34 -0.38 -6.63
CA ALA A 39 -12.15 0.12 -7.74
C ALA A 39 -12.77 -1.01 -8.58
N LEU A 40 -12.03 -2.11 -8.83
CA LEU A 40 -12.57 -3.28 -9.53
C LEU A 40 -13.66 -4.00 -8.73
N PHE A 41 -13.55 -4.06 -7.40
CA PHE A 41 -14.59 -4.62 -6.54
C PHE A 41 -15.83 -3.72 -6.49
N ALA A 42 -15.65 -2.40 -6.35
CA ALA A 42 -16.74 -1.43 -6.31
C ALA A 42 -17.59 -1.41 -7.60
N ALA A 43 -17.03 -1.84 -8.73
CA ALA A 43 -17.74 -1.99 -10.00
C ALA A 43 -18.59 -3.26 -10.10
N LEU A 44 -18.52 -4.18 -9.14
CA LEU A 44 -19.33 -5.39 -9.12
C LEU A 44 -20.76 -5.07 -8.63
N PRO A 45 -21.82 -5.60 -9.28
CA PRO A 45 -23.20 -5.28 -8.93
C PRO A 45 -23.59 -5.66 -7.49
N ASP A 46 -22.96 -6.69 -6.94
CA ASP A 46 -23.24 -7.19 -5.59
C ASP A 46 -22.37 -6.54 -4.49
N VAL A 47 -21.52 -5.57 -4.87
CA VAL A 47 -20.64 -4.86 -3.93
C VAL A 47 -21.18 -3.45 -3.75
N ARG A 48 -21.68 -3.17 -2.54
CA ARG A 48 -22.15 -1.83 -2.17
C ARG A 48 -21.00 -0.81 -2.08
N TYR A 49 -19.87 -1.24 -1.55
CA TYR A 49 -18.70 -0.39 -1.29
C TYR A 49 -17.43 -1.25 -1.13
N ALA A 50 -16.29 -0.74 -1.59
CA ALA A 50 -14.98 -1.36 -1.42
C ALA A 50 -13.90 -0.29 -1.33
N GLU A 51 -12.99 -0.44 -0.37
CA GLU A 51 -11.88 0.48 -0.13
C GLU A 51 -10.63 -0.29 0.34
N PRO A 52 -9.43 0.29 0.18
CA PRO A 52 -8.26 -0.16 0.93
C PRO A 52 -8.45 0.00 2.43
N ASN A 53 -7.60 -0.64 3.22
CA ASN A 53 -7.57 -0.38 4.65
C ASN A 53 -7.28 1.10 4.92
N GLY A 54 -8.23 1.79 5.53
CA GLY A 54 -8.00 3.12 6.08
C GLY A 54 -7.01 3.06 7.25
N TYR A 55 -6.15 4.07 7.34
CA TYR A 55 -5.29 4.31 8.49
C TYR A 55 -5.63 5.70 9.06
N GLY A 56 -5.76 5.78 10.39
CA GLY A 56 -5.85 7.06 11.08
C GLY A 56 -4.45 7.59 11.34
N GLY A 57 -4.19 8.84 10.98
CA GLY A 57 -2.86 9.47 11.08
C GLY A 57 -1.98 9.22 9.85
N ASP A 58 -0.67 9.30 10.04
CA ASP A 58 0.37 9.15 9.01
C ASP A 58 1.41 8.10 9.46
N GLY A 59 2.32 7.70 8.58
CA GLY A 59 3.32 6.71 8.88
C GLY A 59 4.29 6.44 7.74
N ASN A 60 4.75 5.19 7.71
CA ASN A 60 5.64 4.70 6.69
C ASN A 60 4.90 4.53 5.37
N ASP A 61 5.58 4.83 4.28
CA ASP A 61 4.99 4.75 2.94
C ASP A 61 6.02 4.23 1.94
N ILE A 62 5.54 3.50 0.93
CA ILE A 62 6.33 2.99 -0.19
C ILE A 62 5.65 3.41 -1.48
N ARG A 63 6.35 4.17 -2.32
CA ARG A 63 5.86 4.61 -3.62
C ARG A 63 6.73 4.07 -4.74
N ALA A 64 6.09 3.61 -5.80
CA ALA A 64 6.75 3.11 -7.00
C ALA A 64 6.33 3.96 -8.21
N SER A 65 7.32 4.40 -8.99
CA SER A 65 7.10 5.09 -10.26
C SER A 65 7.81 4.32 -11.37
N ARG A 66 7.08 4.01 -12.45
CA ARG A 66 7.65 3.29 -13.59
C ARG A 66 8.56 4.23 -14.41
N LEU A 67 9.77 3.75 -14.71
CA LEU A 67 10.69 4.32 -15.72
C LEU A 67 10.68 3.41 -16.96
N ARG A 68 11.47 3.73 -18.00
CA ARG A 68 11.50 2.91 -19.24
C ARG A 68 11.84 1.45 -18.93
N ASP A 69 13.01 1.23 -18.29
CA ASP A 69 13.58 -0.11 -18.05
C ASP A 69 13.82 -0.38 -16.54
N ALA A 70 13.12 0.37 -15.69
CA ALA A 70 13.28 0.31 -14.24
C ALA A 70 12.03 0.80 -13.50
N TRP A 71 12.02 0.59 -12.19
CA TRP A 71 11.12 1.20 -11.23
C TRP A 71 11.92 2.10 -10.30
N GLN A 72 11.48 3.33 -10.13
CA GLN A 72 11.94 4.18 -9.03
C GLN A 72 11.09 3.89 -7.80
N MET A 73 11.72 3.34 -6.77
CA MET A 73 11.13 3.00 -5.48
C MET A 73 11.53 4.04 -4.43
N ARG A 74 10.55 4.67 -3.79
CA ARG A 74 10.76 5.56 -2.66
C ARG A 74 10.14 4.96 -1.40
N TYR A 75 10.98 4.69 -0.43
CA TYR A 75 10.59 4.26 0.91
C TYR A 75 10.64 5.47 1.83
N SER A 76 9.67 5.62 2.74
CA SER A 76 9.70 6.65 3.76
C SER A 76 9.35 6.10 5.14
N LEU A 77 10.06 6.61 6.14
CA LEU A 77 9.82 6.39 7.56
C LEU A 77 9.25 7.67 8.15
N GLY A 78 8.00 7.64 8.58
CA GLY A 78 7.38 8.73 9.35
C GLY A 78 7.55 8.49 10.85
N PHE A 79 7.92 9.53 11.62
CA PHE A 79 8.13 9.43 13.07
C PHE A 79 7.86 10.76 13.81
N GLY A 80 7.80 10.68 15.14
CA GLY A 80 7.38 11.79 16.00
C GLY A 80 5.89 11.68 16.33
N ASP A 81 5.12 12.73 16.06
CA ASP A 81 3.66 12.74 16.23
C ASP A 81 2.98 12.27 14.94
N CYS A 82 2.64 10.98 14.84
CA CYS A 82 2.00 10.40 13.66
C CYS A 82 0.46 10.38 13.68
N PRO A 83 -0.25 10.35 14.83
CA PRO A 83 -1.70 10.49 14.85
C PRO A 83 -2.23 11.77 14.18
N ALA A 84 -1.49 12.88 14.24
CA ALA A 84 -1.82 14.15 13.58
C ALA A 84 -1.09 14.38 12.23
N GLY A 85 -0.29 13.43 11.77
CA GLY A 85 0.63 13.60 10.64
C GLY A 85 2.07 13.65 11.10
N CYS A 86 2.89 12.66 10.72
CA CYS A 86 4.25 12.48 11.24
C CYS A 86 5.07 13.75 11.01
N ILE A 87 5.42 14.44 12.10
CA ILE A 87 6.17 15.71 12.05
C ILE A 87 7.59 15.56 11.48
N ASN A 88 8.14 14.34 11.51
CA ASN A 88 9.41 14.02 10.90
C ASN A 88 9.24 12.91 9.87
N ARG A 89 10.03 12.99 8.80
CA ARG A 89 10.08 11.97 7.75
C ARG A 89 11.49 11.83 7.19
N HIS A 90 11.96 10.60 7.14
CA HIS A 90 13.15 10.24 6.37
C HIS A 90 12.75 9.38 5.16
N SER A 91 13.39 9.58 4.02
CA SER A 91 13.09 8.84 2.80
C SER A 91 14.35 8.32 2.11
N TRP A 92 14.23 7.18 1.45
CA TRP A 92 15.26 6.56 0.63
C TRP A 92 14.71 6.28 -0.77
N THR A 93 15.53 6.52 -1.78
CA THR A 93 15.17 6.27 -3.17
C THR A 93 16.10 5.23 -3.78
N PHE A 94 15.52 4.28 -4.50
CA PHE A 94 16.21 3.23 -5.21
C PHE A 94 15.67 3.15 -6.63
N ASP A 95 16.52 2.87 -7.61
CA ASP A 95 16.10 2.45 -8.94
C ASP A 95 16.30 0.94 -9.06
N VAL A 96 15.24 0.22 -9.39
CA VAL A 96 15.23 -1.25 -9.57
C VAL A 96 15.02 -1.55 -11.04
N THR A 97 16.03 -2.07 -11.73
CA THR A 97 15.90 -2.41 -13.15
C THR A 97 14.99 -3.61 -13.35
N ASP A 98 14.44 -3.78 -14.55
CA ASP A 98 13.61 -4.95 -14.88
C ASP A 98 14.40 -6.28 -14.81
N GLN A 99 15.74 -6.21 -14.82
CA GLN A 99 16.64 -7.34 -14.63
C GLN A 99 16.94 -7.63 -13.15
N GLY A 100 16.32 -6.89 -12.23
CA GLY A 100 16.46 -7.06 -10.78
C GLY A 100 17.67 -6.36 -10.15
N SER A 101 18.40 -5.52 -10.89
CA SER A 101 19.51 -4.76 -10.32
C SER A 101 19.00 -3.57 -9.53
N VAL A 102 19.49 -3.38 -8.32
CA VAL A 102 19.06 -2.29 -7.42
C VAL A 102 20.17 -1.26 -7.28
N THR A 103 19.85 0.00 -7.56
CA THR A 103 20.77 1.14 -7.41
C THR A 103 20.24 2.12 -6.38
N TYR A 104 21.01 2.36 -5.33
CA TYR A 104 20.67 3.41 -4.36
C TYR A 104 20.88 4.80 -4.98
N ARG A 105 19.85 5.65 -4.90
CA ARG A 105 19.86 7.01 -5.46
C ARG A 105 20.08 8.09 -4.41
N GLY A 106 19.91 7.76 -3.13
CA GLY A 106 20.13 8.68 -2.03
C GLY A 106 19.00 8.63 -0.99
N SER A 107 19.22 9.38 0.09
CA SER A 107 18.26 9.59 1.15
C SER A 107 18.15 11.06 1.50
N SER A 108 17.02 11.43 2.07
CA SER A 108 16.70 12.82 2.42
C SER A 108 15.66 12.86 3.52
N GLY A 109 15.52 14.03 4.14
CA GLY A 109 14.57 14.28 5.21
C GLY A 109 15.25 14.30 6.58
N ASP A 110 14.45 14.16 7.63
CA ASP A 110 14.89 14.39 9.00
C ASP A 110 15.97 13.39 9.43
N PRO A 111 16.93 13.81 10.26
CA PRO A 111 18.03 12.96 10.69
C PRO A 111 17.50 11.78 11.50
N LEU A 112 17.93 10.58 11.12
CA LEU A 112 17.64 9.37 11.87
C LEU A 112 18.54 9.32 13.10
N VAL A 113 17.94 9.35 14.28
CA VAL A 113 18.67 9.15 15.52
C VAL A 113 19.11 7.69 15.56
N ARG A 114 20.42 7.43 15.48
CA ARG A 114 20.95 6.08 15.67
C ARG A 114 20.63 5.64 17.10
N ARG A 115 19.96 4.50 17.25
CA ARG A 115 19.86 3.79 18.53
C ARG A 115 21.11 2.96 18.76
#